data_AF-A0A3B0VKQ4-F1
#
_entry.id   AF-A0A3B0VKQ4-F1
#
_cell.length_a   1.000
_cell.length_b   1.000
_cell.length_c   1.000
_cell.angle_alpha   90.00
_cell.angle_beta   90.00
_cell.angle_gamma   90.00
#
_symmetry.space_group_name_H-M   'P 1'
#
loop_
_entity.id
_entity.type
_entity.pdbx_description
1 polymer ?
#
loop_
_entity_poly.entity_id
_entity_poly.type
_entity_poly.pdbx_seq_one_letter_code
_entity_poly.pdbx_strand_id
1 'polypeptide(L)'
;MNLNDAQRRIRWTTLAILMGVAILLSILDSTGNLDILFGFMRDPLTAVAGWTSAQTDTIADALSGPRDLQEARSQIDELQTQLDALERENEELREIQGEWQILQDLFNRARQTPELRRQTANVIGYDTSPAVRSIIIDKGSDDGLRVGMPVESPRGLIGRIFRTTQNSAQVVLITDNAS
;
A
#
# COMPACT_ATOMS: atom_id res chain seq x y z
N MET A 1 -15.45 -76.12 -55.64
CA MET A 1 -14.84 -74.79 -55.33
C MET A 1 -15.70 -73.74 -56.02
N ASN A 2 -16.57 -73.03 -55.29
CA ASN A 2 -17.55 -72.13 -55.89
C ASN A 2 -16.87 -70.86 -56.43
N LEU A 3 -16.85 -70.71 -57.76
CA LEU A 3 -16.27 -69.56 -58.46
C LEU A 3 -16.98 -68.23 -58.12
N ASN A 4 -18.21 -68.30 -57.60
CA ASN A 4 -19.00 -67.13 -57.18
C ASN A 4 -18.42 -66.42 -55.95
N ASP A 5 -17.75 -67.12 -55.03
CA ASP A 5 -17.22 -66.50 -53.81
C ASP A 5 -15.95 -65.69 -54.09
N ALA A 6 -15.12 -66.13 -55.04
CA ALA A 6 -13.93 -65.40 -55.48
C ALA A 6 -14.31 -64.11 -56.23
N GLN A 7 -15.30 -64.18 -57.11
CA GLN A 7 -15.78 -63.03 -57.87
C GLN A 7 -16.47 -61.99 -56.96
N ARG A 8 -17.17 -62.44 -55.91
CA ARG A 8 -17.78 -61.53 -54.92
C ARG A 8 -16.74 -60.80 -54.10
N ARG A 9 -15.66 -61.47 -53.68
CA ARG A 9 -14.55 -60.85 -52.92
C ARG A 9 -13.82 -59.79 -53.73
N ILE A 10 -13.52 -60.07 -55.00
CA ILE A 10 -12.84 -59.11 -55.88
C ILE A 10 -13.68 -57.86 -56.12
N ARG A 11 -15.00 -58.01 -56.36
CA ARG A 11 -15.90 -56.87 -56.54
C ARG A 11 -16.01 -56.02 -55.27
N TRP A 12 -16.02 -56.65 -54.10
CA TRP A 12 -16.02 -55.94 -52.82
C TRP A 12 -14.69 -55.21 -52.56
N THR A 13 -13.54 -55.78 -52.92
CA THR A 13 -12.25 -55.07 -52.81
C THR A 13 -12.15 -53.90 -53.78
N THR A 14 -12.62 -54.05 -55.03
CA THR A 14 -12.62 -52.94 -55.98
C THR A 14 -13.57 -51.82 -55.55
N LEU A 15 -14.74 -52.15 -54.99
CA LEU A 15 -15.66 -51.16 -54.45
C LEU A 15 -15.11 -50.47 -53.19
N ALA A 16 -14.42 -51.19 -52.30
CA ALA A 16 -13.78 -50.61 -51.12
C ALA A 16 -12.64 -49.66 -51.50
N ILE A 17 -11.85 -50.00 -52.52
CA ILE A 17 -10.79 -49.13 -53.05
C ILE A 17 -11.39 -47.88 -53.70
N LEU A 18 -12.43 -48.03 -54.53
CA LEU A 18 -13.11 -46.90 -55.16
C LEU A 18 -13.76 -45.97 -54.13
N MET A 19 -14.39 -46.53 -53.09
CA MET A 19 -14.99 -45.76 -52.01
C MET A 19 -13.90 -45.05 -51.19
N GLY A 20 -12.77 -45.70 -50.91
CA GLY A 20 -11.63 -45.08 -50.23
C GLY A 20 -11.02 -43.92 -51.03
N VAL A 21 -10.89 -44.07 -52.35
CA VAL A 21 -10.42 -43.00 -53.25
C VAL A 21 -11.42 -41.86 -53.30
N ALA A 22 -12.72 -42.14 -53.35
CA ALA A 22 -13.77 -41.11 -53.34
C ALA A 22 -13.81 -40.35 -52.01
N ILE A 23 -13.65 -41.04 -50.87
CA ILE A 23 -13.57 -40.43 -49.54
C ILE A 23 -12.29 -39.60 -49.41
N LEU A 24 -11.16 -40.09 -49.93
CA LEU A 24 -9.90 -39.34 -49.94
C LEU A 24 -9.99 -38.07 -50.78
N LEU A 25 -10.62 -38.13 -51.96
CA LEU A 25 -10.85 -36.96 -52.82
C LEU A 25 -11.84 -35.97 -52.18
N SER A 26 -12.88 -36.46 -51.51
CA SER A 26 -13.84 -35.60 -50.80
C SER A 26 -13.25 -34.94 -49.55
N ILE A 27 -12.36 -35.62 -48.83
CA ILE A 27 -11.60 -35.01 -47.72
C ILE A 27 -10.66 -33.94 -48.27
N LEU A 28 -10.03 -34.18 -49.42
CA LEU A 28 -9.12 -33.24 -50.05
C LEU A 28 -9.85 -31.97 -50.56
N ASP A 29 -11.06 -32.13 -51.09
CA ASP A 29 -11.97 -31.03 -51.45
C ASP A 29 -12.43 -30.25 -50.20
N SER A 30 -12.76 -30.95 -49.11
CA SER A 30 -13.16 -30.34 -47.82
C SER A 30 -12.02 -29.58 -47.12
N THR A 31 -10.75 -29.85 -47.44
CA THR A 31 -9.61 -29.12 -46.86
C THR A 31 -9.31 -27.77 -47.52
N GLY A 32 -10.05 -27.37 -48.57
CA GLY A 32 -9.95 -26.02 -49.16
C GLY A 32 -8.60 -25.69 -49.81
N ASN A 33 -7.70 -26.68 -49.96
CA ASN A 33 -6.33 -26.47 -50.44
C ASN A 33 -6.14 -26.81 -51.93
N LEU A 34 -7.20 -27.26 -52.61
CA LEU A 34 -7.19 -27.49 -54.06
C LEU A 34 -7.31 -26.19 -54.86
N ASP A 35 -7.79 -25.10 -54.25
CA ASP A 35 -7.87 -23.78 -54.88
C ASP A 35 -6.48 -23.22 -55.25
N ILE A 36 -5.43 -23.56 -54.49
CA ILE A 36 -4.05 -23.10 -54.76
C ILE A 36 -3.50 -23.72 -56.05
N LEU A 37 -3.84 -25.00 -56.33
CA LEU A 37 -3.34 -25.71 -57.49
C LEU A 37 -4.15 -25.40 -58.76
N PHE A 38 -5.48 -25.30 -58.65
CA PHE A 38 -6.35 -24.92 -59.78
C PHE A 38 -6.32 -23.41 -60.09
N GLY A 39 -6.03 -22.57 -59.09
CA GLY A 39 -5.90 -21.11 -59.26
C GLY A 39 -4.73 -20.71 -60.15
N PHE A 40 -3.60 -21.43 -60.10
CA PHE A 40 -2.44 -21.16 -60.95
C PHE A 40 -2.73 -21.30 -62.45
N MET A 41 -3.62 -22.24 -62.81
CA MET A 41 -4.00 -22.48 -64.20
C MET A 41 -4.99 -21.43 -64.73
N ARG A 42 -5.78 -20.83 -63.84
CA ARG A 42 -6.87 -19.90 -64.20
C ARG A 42 -6.45 -18.44 -64.13
N ASP A 43 -5.68 -18.06 -63.12
CA ASP A 43 -5.24 -16.68 -62.89
C ASP A 43 -3.84 -16.64 -62.24
N PRO A 44 -2.75 -16.75 -63.01
CA PRO A 44 -1.38 -16.74 -62.46
C PRO A 44 -1.03 -15.42 -61.73
N LEU A 45 -1.74 -14.34 -62.05
CA LEU A 45 -1.56 -13.03 -61.42
C LEU A 45 -2.01 -13.01 -59.95
N THR A 46 -3.06 -13.76 -59.57
CA THR A 46 -3.59 -13.76 -58.20
C THR A 46 -2.76 -14.65 -57.27
N ALA A 47 -2.14 -15.71 -57.80
CA ALA A 47 -1.21 -16.57 -57.06
C ALA A 47 0.06 -15.81 -56.64
N VAL A 48 0.62 -15.01 -57.54
CA VAL A 48 1.78 -14.14 -57.22
C VAL A 48 1.36 -13.04 -56.24
N ALA A 49 0.19 -12.42 -56.45
CA ALA A 49 -0.31 -11.39 -55.54
C ALA A 49 -0.57 -11.91 -54.11
N GLY A 50 -1.07 -13.15 -53.96
CA GLY A 50 -1.31 -13.79 -52.66
C GLY A 50 -0.03 -14.10 -51.88
N TRP A 51 1.07 -14.43 -52.59
CA TRP A 51 2.38 -14.60 -51.96
C TRP A 51 2.97 -13.28 -51.49
N THR A 52 2.76 -12.19 -52.25
CA THR A 52 3.20 -10.86 -51.87
C THR A 52 2.37 -10.30 -50.71
N SER A 53 1.04 -10.48 -50.70
CA SER A 53 0.16 -9.95 -49.65
C SER A 53 0.36 -10.63 -48.29
N ALA A 54 0.63 -11.95 -48.27
CA ALA A 54 0.92 -12.68 -47.03
C ALA A 54 2.27 -12.30 -46.39
N GLN A 55 3.16 -11.66 -47.15
CA GLN A 55 4.45 -11.14 -46.66
C GLN A 55 4.41 -9.62 -46.37
N THR A 56 3.29 -8.94 -46.65
CA THR A 56 3.20 -7.48 -46.48
C THR A 56 2.98 -7.09 -45.02
N ASP A 57 2.24 -7.91 -44.26
CA ASP A 57 2.00 -7.66 -42.82
C ASP A 57 3.29 -7.81 -41.99
N THR A 58 4.15 -8.77 -42.33
CA THR A 58 5.44 -8.99 -41.63
C THR A 58 6.48 -7.92 -41.92
N ILE A 59 6.42 -7.26 -43.09
CA ILE A 59 7.33 -6.15 -43.44
C ILE A 59 6.81 -4.84 -42.85
N ALA A 60 5.49 -4.64 -42.77
CA ALA A 60 4.89 -3.52 -42.06
C ALA A 60 5.25 -3.54 -40.56
N ASP A 61 5.20 -4.70 -39.90
CA ASP A 61 5.62 -4.85 -38.49
C ASP A 61 7.14 -4.66 -38.30
N ALA A 62 7.96 -5.16 -39.24
CA ALA A 62 9.42 -4.97 -39.21
C ALA A 62 9.85 -3.50 -39.45
N LEU A 63 9.05 -2.72 -40.18
CA LEU A 63 9.25 -1.27 -40.37
C LEU A 63 8.66 -0.43 -39.22
N SER A 64 7.77 -1.01 -38.40
CA SER A 64 7.15 -0.37 -37.22
C SER A 64 7.96 -0.52 -35.93
N GLY A 65 8.95 -1.42 -35.91
CA GLY A 65 9.83 -1.68 -34.76
C GLY A 65 10.48 -0.45 -34.09
N PRO A 66 10.84 0.64 -34.81
CA PRO A 66 11.33 1.87 -34.16
C PRO A 66 10.25 2.65 -33.41
N ARG A 67 8.98 2.58 -33.84
CA ARG A 67 7.85 3.30 -33.20
C ARG A 67 7.34 2.55 -31.97
N ASP A 68 7.19 1.23 -32.05
CA ASP A 68 6.77 0.42 -30.89
C ASP A 68 7.78 0.50 -29.73
N LEU A 69 9.07 0.57 -30.04
CA LEU A 69 10.10 0.75 -29.01
C LEU A 69 10.07 2.15 -28.38
N GLN A 70 9.71 3.19 -29.14
CA GLN A 70 9.52 4.53 -28.58
C GLN A 70 8.25 4.61 -27.74
N GLU A 71 7.16 4.00 -28.19
CA GLU A 71 5.90 3.96 -27.46
C GLU A 71 6.04 3.17 -26.15
N ALA A 72 6.66 1.99 -26.18
CA ALA A 72 6.96 1.21 -24.98
C ALA A 72 7.86 1.96 -23.99
N ARG A 73 8.86 2.71 -24.48
CA ARG A 73 9.70 3.58 -23.62
C ARG A 73 8.89 4.71 -23.00
N SER A 74 8.02 5.37 -23.77
CA SER A 74 7.15 6.43 -23.24
C SER A 74 6.19 5.90 -22.17
N GLN A 75 5.66 4.69 -22.33
CA GLN A 75 4.82 4.05 -21.31
C GLN A 75 5.61 3.71 -20.05
N ILE A 76 6.87 3.27 -20.18
CA ILE A 76 7.74 3.03 -19.02
C ILE A 76 8.02 4.34 -18.28
N ASP A 77 8.37 5.41 -19.00
CA ASP A 77 8.65 6.72 -18.39
C ASP A 77 7.39 7.29 -17.72
N GLU A 78 6.22 7.11 -18.33
CA GLU A 78 4.94 7.53 -17.75
C GLU A 78 4.60 6.73 -16.48
N LEU A 79 4.74 5.39 -16.53
CA LEU A 79 4.50 4.53 -15.37
C LEU A 79 5.48 4.83 -14.23
N GLN A 80 6.76 5.09 -14.54
CA GLN A 80 7.75 5.52 -13.55
C GLN A 80 7.35 6.86 -12.92
N THR A 81 6.92 7.83 -13.72
CA THR A 81 6.46 9.13 -13.21
C THR A 81 5.24 8.99 -12.30
N GLN A 82 4.29 8.11 -12.64
CA GLN A 82 3.13 7.82 -11.81
C GLN A 82 3.52 7.12 -10.50
N LEU A 83 4.48 6.18 -10.55
CA LEU A 83 4.99 5.49 -9.39
C LEU A 83 5.70 6.47 -8.44
N ASP A 84 6.57 7.33 -8.96
CA ASP A 84 7.25 8.38 -8.18
C ASP A 84 6.26 9.39 -7.57
N ALA A 85 5.13 9.66 -8.24
CA ALA A 85 4.09 10.52 -7.69
C ALA A 85 3.32 9.82 -6.54
N LEU A 86 2.97 8.55 -6.74
CA LEU A 86 2.29 7.74 -5.72
C LEU A 86 3.17 7.48 -4.50
N GLU A 87 4.47 7.25 -4.69
CA GLU A 87 5.42 7.09 -3.59
C GLU A 87 5.53 8.37 -2.76
N ARG A 88 5.63 9.54 -3.40
CA ARG A 88 5.62 10.83 -2.70
C ARG A 88 4.33 11.08 -1.93
N GLU A 89 3.17 10.77 -2.52
CA GLU A 89 1.88 10.87 -1.81
C GLU A 89 1.83 9.91 -0.61
N ASN A 90 2.36 8.70 -0.74
CA ASN A 90 2.42 7.74 0.36
C ASN A 90 3.33 8.23 1.50
N GLU A 91 4.47 8.84 1.18
CA GLU A 91 5.38 9.44 2.15
C GLU A 91 4.71 10.59 2.91
N GLU A 92 4.03 11.49 2.21
CA GLU A 92 3.28 12.61 2.82
C GLU A 92 2.18 12.09 3.76
N LEU A 93 1.41 11.09 3.33
CA LEU A 93 0.38 10.47 4.17
C LEU A 93 0.96 9.79 5.42
N ARG A 94 2.14 9.17 5.31
CA ARG A 94 2.83 8.57 6.46
C ARG A 94 3.33 9.63 7.44
N GLU A 95 3.85 10.74 6.94
CA GLU A 95 4.25 11.88 7.77
C GLU A 95 3.05 12.42 8.56
N ILE A 96 1.92 12.68 7.89
CA ILE A 96 0.68 13.14 8.53
C ILE A 96 0.18 12.14 9.58
N GLN A 97 0.22 10.83 9.29
CA GLN A 97 -0.17 9.81 10.27
C GLN A 97 0.75 9.80 11.51
N GLY A 98 2.05 10.01 11.32
CA GLY A 98 3.02 10.14 12.39
C GLY A 98 2.73 11.35 13.29
N GLU A 99 2.48 12.51 12.68
CA GLU A 99 2.09 13.72 13.41
C GLU A 99 0.80 13.53 14.21
N TRP A 100 -0.20 12.86 13.61
CA TRP A 100 -1.47 12.58 14.26
C TRP A 100 -1.31 11.68 15.49
N GLN A 101 -0.46 10.66 15.41
CA GLN A 101 -0.14 9.80 16.56
C GLN A 101 0.53 10.57 17.69
N ILE A 102 1.50 11.44 17.36
CA ILE A 102 2.16 12.30 18.34
C ILE A 102 1.14 13.22 19.02
N LEU A 103 0.27 13.86 18.25
CA LEU A 103 -0.76 14.75 18.78
C LEU A 103 -1.74 14.01 19.70
N GLN A 104 -2.17 12.82 19.29
CA GLN A 104 -3.05 11.97 20.08
C GLN A 104 -2.40 11.54 21.40
N ASP A 105 -1.10 11.22 21.37
CA ASP A 105 -0.31 10.90 22.54
C ASP A 105 -0.20 12.07 23.52
N LEU A 106 0.10 13.27 23.01
CA LEU A 106 0.17 14.49 23.81
C LEU A 106 -1.19 14.82 24.41
N PHE A 107 -2.27 14.71 23.63
CA PHE A 107 -3.64 14.93 24.09
C PHE A 107 -4.04 13.93 25.18
N ASN A 108 -3.73 12.66 25.00
CA ASN A 108 -4.01 11.62 26.00
C ASN A 108 -3.22 11.86 27.29
N ARG A 109 -1.95 12.27 27.22
CA ARG A 109 -1.16 12.67 28.40
C ARG A 109 -1.73 13.89 29.10
N ALA A 110 -2.20 14.89 28.34
CA ALA A 110 -2.86 16.06 28.90
C ALA A 110 -4.16 15.68 29.62
N ARG A 111 -4.97 14.78 29.06
CA ARG A 111 -6.20 14.28 29.73
C ARG A 111 -5.93 13.40 30.94
N GLN A 112 -4.85 12.62 30.93
CA GLN A 112 -4.41 11.81 32.06
C GLN A 112 -3.79 12.65 33.17
N THR A 113 -3.37 13.88 32.88
CA THR A 113 -2.96 14.83 33.91
C THR A 113 -4.23 15.23 34.67
N PRO A 114 -4.38 14.84 35.95
CA PRO A 114 -5.55 15.23 36.73
C PRO A 114 -5.68 16.74 36.68
N GLU A 115 -6.91 17.28 36.55
CA GLU A 115 -7.13 18.71 36.69
C GLU A 115 -6.46 19.18 38.00
N LEU A 116 -5.30 19.83 37.86
CA LEU A 116 -4.51 20.28 39.00
C LEU A 116 -5.29 21.38 39.69
N ARG A 117 -6.03 20.98 40.73
CA ARG A 117 -6.79 21.90 41.56
C ARG A 117 -5.81 22.76 42.35
N ARG A 118 -5.50 23.93 41.82
CA ARG A 118 -4.59 24.90 42.42
C ARG A 118 -5.30 25.66 43.54
N GLN A 119 -4.69 25.68 44.71
CA GLN A 119 -5.13 26.47 45.86
C GLN A 119 -4.08 27.55 46.12
N THR A 120 -4.48 28.81 46.00
CA THR A 120 -3.60 29.95 46.31
C THR A 120 -3.54 30.16 47.81
N ALA A 121 -2.34 30.44 48.33
CA ALA A 121 -2.07 30.74 49.73
C ALA A 121 -1.04 31.86 49.84
N ASN A 122 -1.08 32.62 50.92
CA ASN A 122 -0.11 33.64 51.28
C ASN A 122 0.89 33.10 52.30
N VAL A 123 2.12 33.62 52.25
CA VAL A 123 3.15 33.31 53.25
C VAL A 123 2.92 34.16 54.49
N ILE A 124 2.67 33.52 55.63
CA ILE A 124 2.42 34.17 56.93
C ILE A 124 3.60 34.06 57.89
N GLY A 125 4.62 33.26 57.55
CA GLY A 125 5.79 33.12 58.39
C GLY A 125 6.94 32.40 57.70
N TYR A 126 8.14 32.64 58.23
CA TYR A 126 9.36 31.93 57.88
C TYR A 126 9.85 31.23 59.13
N ASP A 127 10.26 29.97 59.00
CA ASP A 127 10.93 29.29 60.10
C ASP A 127 12.35 29.85 60.25
N THR A 128 12.72 30.18 61.48
CA THR A 128 14.02 30.75 61.84
C THR A 128 15.05 29.69 62.18
N SER A 129 14.67 28.41 62.18
CA SER A 129 15.59 27.31 62.46
C SER A 129 16.64 27.17 61.35
N PRO A 130 17.95 27.17 61.68
CA PRO A 130 19.01 27.00 60.70
C PRO A 130 19.10 25.58 60.13
N ALA A 131 18.40 24.61 60.72
CA ALA A 131 18.47 23.20 60.32
C ALA A 131 17.55 22.82 59.14
N VAL A 132 16.43 23.53 58.95
CA VAL A 132 15.45 23.25 57.88
C VAL A 132 14.87 24.57 57.40
N ARG A 133 15.05 24.88 56.12
CA ARG A 133 14.39 26.05 55.51
C ARG A 133 12.93 25.74 55.22
N SER A 134 12.02 26.28 56.03
CA SER A 134 10.59 26.13 55.82
C SER A 134 9.83 27.46 55.88
N ILE A 135 8.68 27.50 55.21
CA ILE A 135 7.74 28.63 55.23
C ILE A 135 6.38 28.16 55.73
N ILE A 136 5.61 29.08 56.29
CA ILE A 136 4.27 28.84 56.80
C ILE A 136 3.28 29.60 55.92
N ILE A 137 2.24 28.90 55.45
CA ILE A 137 1.18 29.47 54.61
C ILE A 137 -0.17 29.55 55.35
N ASP A 138 -1.03 30.50 54.95
CA ASP A 138 -2.36 30.78 55.52
C ASP A 138 -3.46 29.79 55.13
N LYS A 139 -3.08 28.57 54.74
CA LYS A 139 -3.99 27.54 54.26
C LYS A 139 -3.65 26.20 54.88
N GLY A 140 -4.68 25.44 55.27
CA GLY A 140 -4.53 24.19 56.02
C GLY A 140 -5.37 23.04 55.48
N SER A 141 -5.61 22.04 56.34
CA SER A 141 -6.43 20.87 56.01
C SER A 141 -7.87 21.23 55.66
N ASP A 142 -8.40 22.33 56.21
CA ASP A 142 -9.77 22.79 55.94
C ASP A 142 -9.92 23.33 54.51
N ASP A 143 -8.83 23.84 53.92
CA ASP A 143 -8.75 24.21 52.49
C ASP A 143 -8.45 22.99 51.58
N GLY A 144 -8.32 21.79 52.17
CA GLY A 144 -8.05 20.54 51.46
C GLY A 144 -6.58 20.26 51.20
N LEU A 145 -5.64 20.98 51.84
CA LEU A 145 -4.21 20.71 51.73
C LEU A 145 -3.84 19.42 52.48
N ARG A 146 -2.89 18.66 51.91
CA ARG A 146 -2.39 17.42 52.49
C ARG A 146 -0.86 17.39 52.47
N VAL A 147 -0.29 16.69 53.45
CA VAL A 147 1.15 16.41 53.46
C VAL A 147 1.56 15.72 52.16
N GLY A 148 2.67 16.18 51.58
CA GLY A 148 3.17 15.68 50.30
C GLY A 148 2.72 16.47 49.07
N MET A 149 1.76 17.39 49.19
CA MET A 149 1.37 18.24 48.05
C MET A 149 2.51 19.18 47.63
N PRO A 150 2.78 19.32 46.31
CA PRO A 150 3.79 20.24 45.80
C PRO A 150 3.30 21.69 45.94
N VAL A 151 4.25 22.60 46.17
CA VAL A 151 3.99 24.04 46.27
C VAL A 151 4.81 24.76 45.20
N GLU A 152 4.13 25.52 44.36
CA GLU A 152 4.73 26.31 43.28
C GLU A 152 4.58 27.81 43.53
N SER A 153 5.54 28.56 43.01
CA SER A 153 5.50 30.01 42.86
C SER A 153 5.33 30.36 41.38
N PRO A 154 5.06 31.63 41.02
CA PRO A 154 5.06 32.07 39.62
C PRO A 154 6.36 31.77 38.85
N ARG A 155 7.47 31.53 39.57
CA ARG A 155 8.78 31.18 39.00
C ARG A 155 9.05 29.67 38.93
N GLY A 156 8.14 28.84 39.42
CA GLY A 156 8.29 27.37 39.43
C GLY A 156 8.13 26.74 40.81
N LEU A 157 8.39 25.44 40.90
CA LEU A 157 8.29 24.63 42.11
C LEU A 157 9.26 25.12 43.20
N ILE A 158 8.76 25.34 44.42
CA ILE A 158 9.56 25.85 45.55
C ILE A 158 9.67 24.86 46.70
N GLY A 159 8.78 23.87 46.80
CA GLY A 159 8.77 22.98 47.96
C GLY A 159 7.61 22.00 47.98
N ARG A 160 7.46 21.37 49.14
CA ARG A 160 6.39 20.40 49.42
C ARG A 160 5.86 20.59 50.84
N ILE A 161 4.57 20.36 51.03
CA ILE A 161 3.94 20.41 52.35
C ILE A 161 4.51 19.28 53.22
N PHE A 162 5.14 19.65 54.33
CA PHE A 162 5.69 18.74 55.33
C PHE A 162 4.69 18.46 56.46
N ARG A 163 3.92 19.48 56.86
CA ARG A 163 2.92 19.37 57.92
C ARG A 163 1.75 20.30 57.62
N THR A 164 0.54 19.88 57.98
CA THR A 164 -0.70 20.67 57.89
C THR A 164 -1.36 20.78 59.25
N THR A 165 -1.89 21.94 59.58
CA THR A 165 -2.85 22.19 60.66
C THR A 165 -4.21 22.57 60.05
N GLN A 166 -5.23 22.88 60.86
CA GLN A 166 -6.56 23.27 60.36
C GLN A 166 -6.50 24.47 59.41
N ASN A 167 -5.77 25.53 59.79
CA ASN A 167 -5.76 26.81 59.06
C ASN A 167 -4.36 27.26 58.57
N SER A 168 -3.35 26.40 58.70
CA SER A 168 -2.00 26.70 58.21
C SER A 168 -1.25 25.45 57.81
N ALA A 169 -0.24 25.60 56.95
CA ALA A 169 0.62 24.49 56.56
C ALA A 169 2.08 24.94 56.52
N GLN A 170 2.97 24.00 56.84
CA GLN A 170 4.41 24.18 56.80
C GLN A 170 4.95 23.52 55.53
N VAL A 171 5.66 24.31 54.72
CA VAL A 171 6.24 23.91 53.45
C VAL A 171 7.75 23.86 53.61
N VAL A 172 8.36 22.71 53.34
CA VAL A 172 9.81 22.57 53.28
C VAL A 172 10.26 22.98 51.87
N LEU A 173 11.24 23.88 51.83
CA LEU A 173 11.75 24.43 50.57
C LEU A 173 12.77 23.48 49.94
N ILE A 174 12.81 23.44 48.61
CA ILE A 174 13.84 22.70 47.86
C ILE A 174 15.26 23.29 48.02
N THR A 175 15.36 24.50 48.59
CA THR A 175 16.65 25.15 48.91
C THR A 175 17.23 24.69 50.24
N ASP A 176 16.56 23.76 50.92
CA ASP A 176 17.11 23.09 52.08
C ASP A 176 18.25 22.15 51.66
N ASN A 177 19.43 22.29 52.27
CA ASN A 177 20.62 21.49 51.97
C ASN A 177 20.62 20.14 52.72
N ALA A 178 19.47 19.68 53.22
CA ALA A 178 19.33 18.47 54.02
C ALA A 178 19.15 17.19 53.18
N SER A 179 19.66 17.13 51.93
CA SER A 179 19.62 15.95 51.06
C SER A 179 20.97 15.64 50.46
#